data_AF-A0A952FK59-F1
#
_entry.id   AF-A0A952FK59-F1
#
_cell.length_a   1.000
_cell.length_b   1.000
_cell.length_c   1.000
_cell.angle_alpha   90.00
_cell.angle_beta   90.00
_cell.angle_gamma   90.00
#
_symmetry.space_group_name_H-M   'P 1'
#
loop_
_entity.id
_entity.type
_entity.pdbx_description
1 polymer ?
#
loop_
_entity_poly.entity_id
_entity_poly.type
_entity_poly.pdbx_seq_one_letter_code
_entity_poly.pdbx_strand_id
1 'polypeptide(L)'
;AERLRREAPDAFALLTRRAVPFRYVEPGRVDLRARAPLIELDADGDVAAVRYNNRSIAPFDLDPDEVEAFYDAYCCFGRLLHDPDLTVGFRLAPGDLFIVDNRRVLHGRRGFSAGRRWLQGCYTDTDGLTSTLFSLEASR
;
A
#
# COMPACT_ATOMS: atom_id res chain seq x y z
N ALA A 1 0.40 7.14 6.99
CA ALA A 1 -0.65 8.10 6.61
C ALA A 1 -0.88 9.11 7.73
N GLU A 2 -1.29 8.70 8.94
CA GLU A 2 -1.49 9.64 10.06
C GLU A 2 -0.27 10.50 10.44
N ARG A 3 0.94 9.95 10.39
CA ARG A 3 2.16 10.74 10.62
C ARG A 3 2.30 11.86 9.57
N LEU A 4 2.10 11.54 8.29
CA LEU A 4 2.06 12.52 7.20
C LEU A 4 0.95 13.56 7.42
N ARG A 5 -0.25 13.13 7.83
CA ARG A 5 -1.38 14.03 8.13
C ARG A 5 -1.03 15.09 9.18
N ARG A 6 -0.26 14.72 10.21
CA ARG A 6 0.17 15.63 11.28
C ARG A 6 1.37 16.50 10.89
N GLU A 7 2.36 15.92 10.22
CA GLU A 7 3.66 16.57 9.97
C GLU A 7 3.71 17.34 8.65
N ALA A 8 2.91 16.95 7.66
CA ALA A 8 2.83 17.56 6.34
C ALA A 8 1.39 17.49 5.79
N PRO A 9 0.45 18.25 6.37
CA PRO A 9 -0.98 18.19 6.03
C PRO A 9 -1.27 18.49 4.55
N ASP A 10 -0.52 19.38 3.92
CA ASP A 10 -0.68 19.70 2.49
C ASP A 10 -0.28 18.51 1.61
N ALA A 11 0.82 17.83 1.94
CA ALA A 11 1.24 16.60 1.26
C ALA A 11 0.18 15.50 1.45
N PHE A 12 -0.37 15.36 2.66
CA PHE A 12 -1.47 14.43 2.92
C PHE A 12 -2.72 14.75 2.09
N ALA A 13 -3.11 16.02 2.01
CA ALA A 13 -4.25 16.46 1.21
C ALA A 13 -4.05 16.18 -0.28
N LEU A 14 -2.83 16.41 -0.79
CA LEU A 14 -2.51 16.16 -2.19
C LEU A 14 -2.55 14.66 -2.53
N LEU A 15 -1.95 13.82 -1.67
CA LEU A 15 -1.93 12.36 -1.86
C LEU A 15 -3.29 11.67 -1.65
N THR A 16 -4.24 12.35 -1.01
CA THR A 16 -5.62 11.85 -0.83
C THR A 16 -6.56 12.29 -1.95
N ARG A 17 -6.39 13.49 -2.49
CA ARG A 17 -7.27 14.05 -3.52
C ARG A 17 -6.87 13.64 -4.93
N ARG A 18 -5.57 13.53 -5.22
CA ARG A 18 -5.10 13.28 -6.58
C ARG A 18 -4.99 11.80 -6.88
N ALA A 19 -5.90 11.31 -7.71
CA ALA A 19 -5.82 9.95 -8.23
C ALA A 19 -4.73 9.83 -9.29
N VAL A 20 -3.86 8.83 -9.16
CA VAL A 20 -2.78 8.53 -10.10
C VAL A 20 -3.01 7.20 -10.81
N PRO A 21 -2.47 7.02 -12.03
CA PRO A 21 -2.59 5.76 -12.73
C PRO A 21 -1.65 4.70 -12.17
N PHE A 22 -2.14 3.46 -12.11
CA PHE A 22 -1.35 2.25 -11.92
C PHE A 22 -1.54 1.35 -13.14
N ARG A 23 -0.47 0.68 -13.56
CA ARG A 23 -0.51 -0.27 -14.67
C ARG A 23 0.47 -1.42 -14.45
N TYR A 24 -0.01 -2.64 -14.68
CA TYR A 24 0.82 -3.83 -14.77
C TYR A 24 0.58 -4.51 -16.12
N VAL A 25 1.66 -4.79 -16.86
CA VAL A 25 1.59 -5.42 -18.18
C VAL A 25 2.46 -6.66 -18.21
N GLU A 26 1.86 -7.78 -18.61
CA GLU A 26 2.55 -8.97 -19.08
C GLU A 26 2.19 -9.16 -20.56
N PRO A 27 3.12 -8.92 -21.50
CA PRO A 27 2.82 -8.90 -22.93
C PRO A 27 2.09 -10.17 -23.40
N GLY A 28 0.97 -9.98 -24.11
CA GLY A 28 0.16 -11.07 -24.66
C GLY A 28 -0.68 -11.84 -23.63
N ARG A 29 -0.66 -11.46 -22.34
CA ARG A 29 -1.37 -12.19 -21.28
C ARG A 29 -2.16 -11.33 -20.31
N VAL A 30 -1.61 -10.20 -19.85
CA VAL A 30 -2.22 -9.36 -18.80
C VAL A 30 -2.00 -7.87 -19.09
N ASP A 31 -3.06 -7.06 -18.99
CA ASP A 31 -2.99 -5.59 -18.90
C ASP A 31 -3.98 -5.15 -17.80
N LEU A 32 -3.45 -4.91 -16.59
CA LEU A 32 -4.24 -4.42 -15.45
C LEU A 32 -4.02 -2.93 -15.31
N ARG A 33 -5.11 -2.18 -15.11
CA ARG A 33 -5.10 -0.74 -14.93
C ARG A 33 -5.98 -0.35 -13.77
N ALA A 34 -5.55 0.65 -13.01
CA ALA A 34 -6.36 1.28 -11.98
C ALA A 34 -6.02 2.77 -11.92
N ARG A 35 -6.96 3.57 -11.42
CA ARG A 35 -6.73 4.97 -11.07
C ARG A 35 -7.28 5.19 -9.67
N ALA A 36 -6.43 5.60 -8.75
CA ALA A 36 -6.79 5.80 -7.35
C ALA A 36 -5.78 6.74 -6.68
N PRO A 37 -6.15 7.43 -5.59
CA PRO A 37 -5.19 8.16 -4.77
C PRO A 37 -4.24 7.18 -4.06
N LEU A 38 -3.09 7.70 -3.62
CA LEU A 38 -2.15 6.93 -2.81
C LEU A 38 -2.71 6.63 -1.42
N ILE A 39 -3.51 7.56 -0.88
CA ILE A 39 -4.19 7.43 0.40
C ILE A 39 -5.68 7.63 0.13
N GLU A 40 -6.48 6.58 0.25
CA GLU A 40 -7.93 6.66 0.14
C GLU A 40 -8.52 6.99 1.50
N LEU A 41 -9.48 7.92 1.54
CA LEU A 41 -10.28 8.22 2.72
C LEU A 41 -11.68 7.63 2.56
N ASP A 42 -12.29 7.20 3.66
CA ASP A 42 -13.72 6.91 3.70
C ASP A 42 -14.58 8.19 3.84
N ALA A 43 -15.88 8.00 4.01
CA ALA A 43 -16.85 9.09 4.14
C ALA A 43 -16.64 9.94 5.41
N ASP A 44 -16.03 9.37 6.45
CA ASP A 44 -15.77 10.04 7.73
C ASP A 44 -14.40 10.75 7.71
N GLY A 45 -13.61 10.56 6.65
CA GLY A 45 -12.29 11.14 6.48
C GLY A 45 -11.17 10.28 7.09
N ASP A 46 -11.48 9.05 7.50
CA ASP A 46 -10.51 8.09 8.00
C ASP A 46 -9.81 7.36 6.86
N VAL A 47 -8.58 6.91 7.10
CA VAL A 47 -7.77 6.25 6.05
C VAL A 47 -8.31 4.85 5.78
N ALA A 48 -8.94 4.69 4.61
CA ALA A 48 -9.58 3.46 4.16
C ALA A 48 -8.65 2.55 3.33
N ALA A 49 -7.67 3.12 2.64
CA ALA A 49 -6.63 2.34 1.96
C ALA A 49 -5.34 3.14 1.69
N VAL A 50 -4.24 2.41 1.50
CA VAL A 50 -2.95 2.91 1.03
C VAL A 50 -2.53 2.12 -0.19
N ARG A 51 -2.26 2.82 -1.30
CA ARG A 51 -1.75 2.25 -2.56
C ARG A 51 -0.39 2.83 -2.86
N TYR A 52 0.65 2.05 -2.59
CA TYR A 52 2.02 2.45 -2.88
C TYR A 52 2.80 1.26 -3.46
N ASN A 53 3.03 1.30 -4.77
CA ASN A 53 3.88 0.33 -5.46
C ASN A 53 4.62 1.04 -6.59
N ASN A 54 5.91 1.31 -6.35
CA ASN A 54 6.76 2.04 -7.28
C ASN A 54 7.00 1.32 -8.61
N ARG A 55 6.77 -0.01 -8.69
CA ARG A 55 6.97 -0.80 -9.92
C ARG A 55 5.76 -0.79 -10.85
N SER A 56 4.57 -0.53 -10.32
CA SER A 56 3.32 -0.53 -11.08
C SER A 56 2.63 0.83 -11.10
N ILE A 57 3.24 1.88 -10.51
CA ILE A 57 2.78 3.25 -10.68
C ILE A 57 3.11 3.70 -12.11
N ALA A 58 2.09 4.17 -12.84
CA ALA A 58 2.24 4.61 -14.22
C ALA A 58 2.63 6.11 -14.27
N PRO A 59 3.06 6.62 -15.44
CA PRO A 59 3.36 8.04 -15.61
C PRO A 59 2.20 8.92 -15.10
N PHE A 60 2.51 9.87 -14.23
CA PHE A 60 1.50 10.79 -13.70
C PHE A 60 1.00 11.73 -14.78
N ASP A 61 -0.31 11.93 -14.84
CA ASP A 61 -0.98 12.86 -15.76
C ASP A 61 -1.36 14.16 -15.04
N LEU A 62 -0.38 14.81 -14.41
CA LEU A 62 -0.58 16.02 -13.60
C LEU A 62 -0.52 17.28 -14.46
N ASP A 63 -1.19 18.34 -14.00
CA ASP A 63 -0.99 19.67 -14.57
C ASP A 63 0.44 20.16 -14.24
N PRO A 64 1.12 20.90 -15.15
CA PRO A 64 2.53 21.24 -15.00
C PRO A 64 2.90 21.94 -13.69
N ASP A 65 2.00 22.76 -13.15
CA ASP A 65 2.13 23.50 -11.90
C ASP A 65 1.93 22.62 -10.65
N GLU A 66 1.29 21.45 -10.78
CA GLU A 66 1.11 20.49 -9.69
C GLU A 66 2.25 19.46 -9.57
N VAL A 67 3.06 19.31 -10.63
CA VAL A 67 4.07 18.23 -10.74
C VAL A 67 5.05 18.25 -9.56
N GLU A 68 5.67 19.40 -9.29
CA GLU A 68 6.69 19.53 -8.26
C GLU A 68 6.13 19.21 -6.87
N ALA A 69 5.02 19.85 -6.50
CA ALA A 69 4.34 19.62 -5.22
C ALA A 69 3.90 18.16 -5.04
N PHE A 70 3.41 17.52 -6.10
CA PHE A 70 3.00 16.11 -6.04
C PHE A 70 4.19 15.18 -5.83
N TYR A 71 5.29 15.39 -6.55
CA TYR A 71 6.50 14.59 -6.36
C TYR A 71 7.11 14.79 -4.97
N ASP A 72 7.09 16.02 -4.44
CA ASP A 72 7.55 16.29 -3.08
C ASP A 72 6.70 15.57 -2.03
N ALA A 73 5.37 15.59 -2.18
CA ALA A 73 4.45 14.84 -1.33
C ALA A 73 4.68 13.32 -1.44
N TYR A 74 4.83 12.81 -2.67
CA TYR A 74 5.11 11.40 -2.96
C TYR A 74 6.43 10.94 -2.31
N CYS A 75 7.50 11.74 -2.43
CA CYS A 75 8.81 11.47 -1.84
C CYS A 75 8.79 11.60 -0.31
N CYS A 76 8.06 12.58 0.24
CA CYS A 76 7.83 12.71 1.68
C CYS A 76 7.18 11.44 2.24
N PHE A 77 6.10 10.98 1.62
CA PHE A 77 5.45 9.74 2.03
C PHE A 77 6.36 8.53 1.85
N GLY A 78 7.06 8.43 0.72
CA GLY A 78 8.04 7.37 0.46
C GLY A 78 9.14 7.29 1.54
N ARG A 79 9.64 8.43 2.04
CA ARG A 79 10.60 8.45 3.15
C ARG A 79 10.01 7.90 4.45
N LEU A 80 8.78 8.28 4.79
CA LEU A 80 8.08 7.73 5.96
C LEU A 80 7.89 6.21 5.87
N LEU A 81 7.63 5.68 4.67
CA LEU A 81 7.49 4.22 4.47
C LEU A 81 8.79 3.44 4.70
N HIS A 82 9.95 4.11 4.70
CA HIS A 82 11.25 3.51 4.97
C HIS A 82 11.78 3.84 6.37
N ASP A 83 11.00 4.55 7.18
CA ASP A 83 11.36 4.86 8.57
C ASP A 83 11.46 3.55 9.39
N PRO A 84 12.62 3.27 10.02
CA PRO A 84 12.78 2.07 10.84
C PRO A 84 11.79 2.02 12.02
N ASP A 85 11.35 3.17 12.55
CA ASP A 85 10.37 3.24 13.63
C ASP A 85 8.95 2.87 13.17
N LEU A 86 8.72 2.85 11.86
CA LEU A 86 7.46 2.45 11.24
C LEU A 86 7.53 1.04 10.61
N THR A 87 8.65 0.33 10.77
CA THR A 87 8.90 -0.95 10.11
C THR A 87 9.02 -2.09 11.12
N VAL A 88 8.20 -3.13 10.93
CA VAL A 88 8.33 -4.40 11.68
C VAL A 88 9.07 -5.42 10.83
N GLY A 89 10.16 -5.98 11.37
CA GLY A 89 10.97 -6.99 10.71
C GLY A 89 10.91 -8.34 11.42
N PHE A 90 10.60 -9.40 10.67
CA PHE A 90 10.64 -10.78 11.15
C PHE A 90 11.10 -11.73 10.03
N ARG A 91 11.45 -12.95 10.41
CA ARG A 91 11.91 -14.00 9.48
C ARG A 91 10.86 -15.10 9.42
N LEU A 92 10.58 -15.57 8.20
CA LEU A 92 9.75 -16.76 7.97
C LEU A 92 10.64 -18.01 7.90
N ALA A 93 10.36 -18.99 8.75
CA ALA A 93 10.84 -20.36 8.66
C ALA A 93 9.93 -21.20 7.73
N PRO A 94 10.39 -22.36 7.26
CA PRO A 94 9.51 -23.29 6.55
C PRO A 94 8.27 -23.65 7.38
N GLY A 95 7.08 -23.47 6.80
CA GLY A 95 5.80 -23.68 7.48
C GLY A 95 5.16 -22.42 8.06
N ASP A 96 5.93 -21.33 8.22
CA ASP A 96 5.38 -20.07 8.70
C ASP A 96 4.51 -19.39 7.64
N LEU A 97 3.48 -18.70 8.13
CA LEU A 97 2.57 -17.90 7.32
C LEU A 97 2.31 -16.57 8.04
N PHE A 98 2.19 -15.50 7.25
CA PHE A 98 1.71 -14.22 7.73
C PHE A 98 0.66 -13.70 6.74
N ILE A 99 -0.33 -12.99 7.28
CA ILE A 99 -1.39 -12.34 6.50
C ILE A 99 -1.22 -10.84 6.70
N VAL A 100 -1.42 -10.08 5.62
CA VAL A 100 -1.50 -8.62 5.67
C VAL A 100 -2.83 -8.19 5.08
N ASP A 101 -3.47 -7.21 5.71
CA ASP A 101 -4.48 -6.42 5.03
C ASP A 101 -3.78 -5.60 3.95
N ASN A 102 -3.88 -6.06 2.70
CA ASN A 102 -3.19 -5.45 1.56
C ASN A 102 -3.77 -4.07 1.17
N ARG A 103 -4.88 -3.65 1.77
CA ARG A 103 -5.36 -2.26 1.66
C ARG A 103 -4.66 -1.33 2.65
N ARG A 104 -3.98 -1.84 3.68
CA ARG A 104 -3.41 -1.03 4.77
C ARG A 104 -1.91 -1.22 4.94
N VAL A 105 -1.44 -2.46 5.01
CA VAL A 105 -0.07 -2.81 5.38
C VAL A 105 0.76 -3.07 4.13
N LEU A 106 1.75 -2.20 3.93
CA LEU A 106 2.79 -2.39 2.93
C LEU A 106 3.76 -3.47 3.41
N HIS A 107 4.30 -4.25 2.49
CA HIS A 107 5.24 -5.29 2.82
C HIS A 107 6.40 -5.32 1.82
N GLY A 108 7.56 -5.73 2.31
CA GLY A 108 8.79 -5.80 1.55
C GLY A 108 9.75 -6.83 2.14
N ARG A 109 10.99 -6.83 1.68
CA ARG A 109 12.04 -7.68 2.23
C ARG A 109 13.37 -6.96 2.21
N ARG A 110 14.25 -7.31 3.15
CA ARG A 110 15.66 -6.90 3.12
C ARG A 110 16.43 -7.68 2.02
N GLY A 111 17.61 -7.18 1.67
CA GLY A 111 18.53 -7.83 0.73
C GLY A 111 19.00 -9.21 1.21
N PHE A 112 19.49 -10.05 0.29
CA PHE A 112 20.01 -11.39 0.58
C PHE A 112 21.53 -11.46 0.33
N SER A 113 22.22 -12.30 1.09
CA SER A 113 23.65 -12.60 0.88
C SER A 113 23.90 -13.88 0.06
N ALA A 114 23.02 -14.88 0.11
CA ALA A 114 22.94 -16.06 -0.79
C ALA A 114 21.81 -17.01 -0.32
N GLY A 115 21.42 -18.00 -1.15
CA GLY A 115 20.56 -19.14 -0.74
C GLY A 115 19.30 -19.35 -1.58
N ARG A 116 18.63 -20.50 -1.37
CA ARG A 116 17.34 -20.84 -2.01
C ARG A 116 16.17 -20.41 -1.12
N ARG A 117 15.14 -19.83 -1.74
CA ARG A 117 13.88 -19.44 -1.08
C ARG A 117 12.71 -19.80 -1.98
N TRP A 118 11.70 -20.43 -1.41
CA TRP A 118 10.41 -20.65 -2.07
C TRP A 118 9.31 -20.16 -1.14
N LEU A 119 8.43 -19.30 -1.65
CA LEU A 119 7.21 -18.85 -0.99
C LEU A 119 6.04 -19.12 -1.92
N GLN A 120 4.88 -19.37 -1.32
CA GLN A 120 3.60 -19.36 -2.02
C GLN A 120 2.78 -18.18 -1.50
N GLY A 121 2.11 -17.49 -2.41
CA GLY A 121 1.24 -16.37 -2.07
C GLY A 121 -0.11 -16.55 -2.76
N CYS A 122 -1.16 -16.13 -2.07
CA CYS A 122 -2.51 -16.02 -2.59
C CYS A 122 -3.16 -14.74 -2.06
N TYR A 123 -4.30 -14.39 -2.64
CA TYR A 123 -5.11 -13.26 -2.19
C TYR A 123 -6.49 -13.77 -1.77
N THR A 124 -7.07 -13.09 -0.80
CA THR A 124 -8.45 -13.27 -0.34
C THR A 124 -8.99 -11.90 0.06
N ASP A 125 -10.29 -11.80 0.27
CA ASP A 125 -10.96 -10.55 0.61
C ASP A 125 -11.32 -10.49 2.10
N THR A 126 -11.32 -9.28 2.64
CA THR A 126 -11.47 -9.04 4.09
C THR A 126 -12.89 -9.31 4.59
N ASP A 127 -13.90 -9.28 3.73
CA ASP A 127 -15.29 -9.56 4.09
C ASP A 127 -15.47 -10.98 4.62
N GLY A 128 -14.81 -11.97 4.02
CA GLY A 128 -14.83 -13.36 4.51
C GLY A 128 -14.20 -13.50 5.90
N LEU A 129 -13.08 -12.80 6.14
CA LEU A 129 -12.42 -12.75 7.45
C LEU A 129 -13.34 -12.11 8.50
N THR A 130 -13.91 -10.94 8.20
CA THR A 130 -14.78 -10.19 9.12
C THR A 130 -16.07 -10.96 9.43
N SER A 131 -16.68 -11.60 8.44
CA SER A 131 -17.87 -12.44 8.63
C SER A 131 -17.60 -13.64 9.56
N THR A 132 -16.44 -14.28 9.39
CA THR A 132 -16.02 -15.38 10.27
C THR A 132 -15.76 -14.88 11.69
N LEU A 133 -15.07 -13.73 11.84
CA LEU A 133 -14.82 -13.12 13.15
C LEU A 133 -16.13 -12.83 13.88
N PHE A 134 -17.09 -12.19 13.21
CA PHE A 134 -18.41 -11.92 13.77
C PHE A 134 -19.09 -13.20 14.26
N SER A 135 -19.06 -14.26 13.46
CA SER A 135 -19.67 -15.55 13.83
C SER A 135 -19.00 -16.17 15.07
N LEU A 136 -17.67 -16.06 15.18
CA LEU A 136 -16.91 -16.56 16.33
C LEU A 136 -17.16 -15.74 17.60
N GLU A 137 -17.33 -14.43 17.48
CA GLU A 137 -17.61 -13.53 18.62
C GLU A 137 -19.04 -13.67 19.13
N ALA A 138 -20.01 -13.82 18.23
CA ALA A 138 -21.41 -14.05 18.59
C ALA A 138 -21.67 -15.43 19.23
N SER A 139 -20.74 -16.38 19.03
CA SER A 139 -20.83 -17.73 19.62
C SER A 139 -20.17 -17.85 21.01
N ARG A 140 -19.64 -16.74 21.55
CA ARG A 140 -19.09 -16.67 22.91
C ARG A 140 -20.14 -16.20 23.91
#